data_AF-A0AB38E338-F1
#
_entry.id   AF-A0AB38E338-F1
#
_cell.length_a   1.000
_cell.length_b   1.000
_cell.length_c   1.000
_cell.angle_alpha   90.00
_cell.angle_beta   90.00
_cell.angle_gamma   90.00
#
_symmetry.space_group_name_H-M   'P 1'
#
loop_
_entity.id
_entity.type
_entity.pdbx_description
1 polymer ?
#
loop_
_entity_poly.entity_id
_entity_poly.type
_entity_poly.pdbx_seq_one_letter_code
_entity_poly.pdbx_strand_id
1 'polypeptide(L)'
;MDHAAINEPELRLAGCDIVNELNSKVFSDLPLTVRLKIIRSPIRATIINKSGDAFVKYEMFKRLNTGGSLLSSQEIRNCSSRMVEGGDLFYDAIQEMAKYPSFVKTIQRLPDTFREKRADEELVLRFFAVTLFRDHYHGNIEEWLDSIMESILFRKVKFDLPNQKSSFEKVFDLIAEKLGDSAFTRFTEDGLPTGRLAPAYYEATACTFSDCYSAIKPMSGGEVKKRLVAAYTDQLFLDSNGPGANTIPKLEQRIRVVSKHFLDQ
;
A
#
# COMPACT_ATOMS: atom_id res chain seq x y z
N MET A 1 -25.73 19.83 16.06
CA MET A 1 -24.41 19.25 16.36
C MET A 1 -24.41 18.89 17.82
N ASP A 2 -25.18 17.87 18.14
CA ASP A 2 -25.24 17.33 19.49
C ASP A 2 -24.21 16.20 19.55
N HIS A 3 -23.09 16.44 20.22
CA HIS A 3 -22.00 15.46 20.33
C HIS A 3 -22.46 14.23 21.12
N ALA A 4 -23.45 14.39 22.01
CA ALA A 4 -24.09 13.29 22.72
C ALA A 4 -24.89 12.38 21.78
N ALA A 5 -25.47 12.92 20.69
CA ALA A 5 -26.21 12.12 19.72
C ALA A 5 -25.33 11.14 18.92
N ILE A 6 -24.00 11.34 18.93
CA ILE A 6 -23.03 10.46 18.26
C ILE A 6 -22.04 9.80 19.24
N ASN A 7 -22.27 9.90 20.56
CA ASN A 7 -21.40 9.36 21.62
C ASN A 7 -19.93 9.81 21.53
N GLU A 8 -19.67 11.03 21.06
CA GLU A 8 -18.31 11.59 20.96
C GLU A 8 -18.15 12.77 21.94
N PRO A 9 -16.93 13.07 22.41
CA PRO A 9 -16.69 14.26 23.20
C PRO A 9 -16.93 15.53 22.38
N GLU A 10 -17.24 16.64 23.07
CA GLU A 10 -17.42 17.93 22.39
C GLU A 10 -16.15 18.32 21.63
N LEU A 11 -16.30 18.59 20.32
CA LEU A 11 -15.19 18.94 19.45
C LEU A 11 -14.55 20.25 19.91
N ARG A 12 -13.26 20.16 20.25
CA ARG A 12 -12.38 21.32 20.46
C ARG A 12 -11.60 21.57 19.19
N LEU A 13 -11.67 22.79 18.68
CA LEU A 13 -10.98 23.17 17.45
C LEU A 13 -9.46 23.08 17.67
N ALA A 14 -8.75 22.50 16.71
CA ALA A 14 -7.30 22.39 16.67
C ALA A 14 -6.81 22.54 15.22
N GLY A 15 -5.56 22.95 15.02
CA GLY A 15 -4.99 23.15 13.67
C GLY A 15 -5.54 24.38 12.93
N CYS A 16 -6.00 25.40 13.67
CA CYS A 16 -6.49 26.66 13.07
C CYS A 16 -5.34 27.60 12.71
N ASP A 17 -4.54 27.26 11.70
CA ASP A 17 -3.28 27.94 11.37
C ASP A 17 -3.47 29.41 10.90
N ILE A 18 -4.65 29.73 10.36
CA ILE A 18 -4.99 31.08 9.85
C ILE A 18 -5.54 31.97 10.98
N VAL A 19 -6.32 31.40 11.90
CA VAL A 19 -6.94 32.12 13.02
C VAL A 19 -6.65 31.34 14.31
N ASN A 20 -5.43 31.54 14.83
CA ASN A 20 -4.91 30.75 15.94
C ASN A 20 -5.76 30.82 17.21
N GLU A 21 -6.52 31.91 17.39
CA GLU A 21 -7.43 32.16 18.53
C GLU A 21 -8.61 31.19 18.60
N LEU A 22 -8.91 30.50 17.49
CA LEU A 22 -9.94 29.48 17.44
C LEU A 22 -9.47 28.16 18.06
N ASN A 23 -8.17 27.92 18.19
CA ASN A 23 -7.68 26.70 18.83
C ASN A 23 -8.18 26.60 20.28
N SER A 24 -8.56 25.40 20.69
CA SER A 24 -9.17 25.05 21.99
C SER A 24 -10.60 25.54 22.22
N LYS A 25 -11.18 26.33 21.30
CA LYS A 25 -12.58 26.77 21.37
C LYS A 25 -13.54 25.63 21.04
N VAL A 26 -14.71 25.64 21.68
CA VAL A 26 -15.83 24.75 21.37
C VAL A 26 -16.91 25.49 20.58
N PHE A 27 -17.89 24.77 20.03
CA PHE A 27 -18.95 25.36 19.20
C PHE A 27 -19.72 26.49 19.91
N SER A 28 -19.93 26.37 21.22
CA SER A 28 -20.61 27.35 22.05
C SER A 28 -19.81 28.64 22.25
N ASP A 29 -18.48 28.60 22.16
CA ASP A 29 -17.60 29.77 22.26
C ASP A 29 -17.62 30.66 21.01
N LEU A 30 -18.13 30.15 19.89
CA LEU A 30 -18.13 30.87 18.63
C LEU A 30 -19.22 31.97 18.61
N PRO A 31 -18.97 33.12 17.96
CA PRO A 31 -19.99 34.15 17.79
C PRO A 31 -21.26 33.61 17.13
N LEU A 32 -22.42 34.11 17.54
CA LEU A 32 -23.72 33.63 17.05
C LEU A 32 -23.81 33.60 15.51
N THR A 33 -23.30 34.63 14.85
CA THR A 33 -23.25 34.71 13.37
C THR A 33 -22.48 33.55 12.74
N VAL A 34 -21.34 33.16 13.34
CA VAL A 34 -20.51 32.04 12.86
C VAL A 34 -21.22 30.71 13.12
N ARG A 35 -21.79 30.54 14.32
CA ARG A 35 -22.58 29.34 14.67
C ARG A 35 -23.75 29.13 13.71
N LEU A 36 -24.49 30.20 13.39
CA LEU A 36 -25.59 30.14 12.43
C LEU A 36 -25.11 29.81 11.02
N LYS A 37 -23.96 30.34 10.60
CA LYS A 37 -23.36 30.01 9.30
C LYS A 37 -22.96 28.54 9.21
N ILE A 38 -22.36 28.00 10.27
CA ILE A 38 -22.00 26.56 10.36
C ILE A 38 -23.26 25.70 10.30
N ILE A 39 -24.29 26.01 11.11
CA ILE A 39 -25.55 25.24 11.15
C ILE A 39 -26.27 25.26 9.80
N ARG A 40 -26.25 26.40 9.10
CA ARG A 40 -26.92 26.58 7.81
C ARG A 40 -26.07 26.15 6.63
N SER A 41 -24.83 25.71 6.85
CA SER A 41 -23.96 25.25 5.78
C SER A 41 -24.54 23.96 5.19
N PRO A 42 -24.88 23.92 3.90
CA PRO A 42 -25.45 22.72 3.30
C PRO A 42 -24.39 21.62 3.25
N ILE A 43 -24.74 20.43 3.73
CA ILE A 43 -23.95 19.22 3.53
C ILE A 43 -24.46 18.57 2.25
N ARG A 44 -23.64 18.57 1.20
CA ARG A 44 -23.97 17.87 -0.05
C ARG A 44 -23.70 16.38 0.13
N ALA A 45 -24.75 15.57 0.08
CA ALA A 45 -24.65 14.12 0.01
C ALA A 45 -25.05 13.64 -1.38
N THR A 46 -24.26 12.74 -1.97
CA THR A 46 -24.60 12.05 -3.22
C THR A 46 -24.91 10.59 -2.86
N ILE A 47 -26.15 10.18 -3.06
CA ILE A 47 -26.59 8.81 -2.77
C ILE A 47 -26.44 7.98 -4.04
N ILE A 48 -25.58 6.97 -3.99
CA ILE A 48 -25.43 5.99 -5.07
C ILE A 48 -26.34 4.80 -4.72
N ASN A 49 -27.44 4.64 -5.46
CA ASN A 49 -28.40 3.56 -5.23
C ASN A 49 -27.74 2.17 -5.42
N LYS A 50 -28.12 1.21 -4.55
CA LYS A 50 -27.62 -0.17 -4.60
C LYS A 50 -27.99 -0.88 -5.91
N SER A 51 -29.10 -0.51 -6.54
CA SER A 51 -29.51 -0.99 -7.86
C SER A 51 -28.69 -0.30 -8.96
N GLY A 52 -27.90 -1.08 -9.69
CA GLY A 52 -27.09 -0.58 -10.81
C GLY A 52 -25.83 -1.42 -11.03
N ASP A 53 -25.30 -1.35 -12.25
CA ASP A 53 -24.08 -2.03 -12.65
C ASP A 53 -22.90 -1.63 -11.74
N ALA A 54 -22.17 -2.63 -11.24
CA ALA A 54 -21.09 -2.44 -10.27
C ALA A 54 -19.90 -1.64 -10.85
N PHE A 55 -19.65 -1.79 -12.16
CA PHE A 55 -18.61 -1.05 -12.86
C PHE A 55 -18.97 0.44 -13.01
N VAL A 56 -20.24 0.77 -13.27
CA VAL A 56 -20.70 2.18 -13.32
C VAL A 56 -20.54 2.88 -11.97
N LYS A 57 -20.81 2.19 -10.86
CA LYS A 57 -20.60 2.74 -9.51
C LYS A 57 -19.13 2.99 -9.20
N TYR A 58 -18.29 2.03 -9.57
CA TYR A 58 -16.83 2.11 -9.46
C TYR A 58 -16.29 3.36 -10.17
N GLU A 59 -16.67 3.56 -11.43
CA GLU A 59 -16.26 4.72 -12.24
C GLU A 59 -16.79 6.06 -11.71
N MET A 60 -18.05 6.10 -11.24
CA MET A 60 -18.63 7.30 -10.60
C MET A 60 -17.84 7.70 -9.35
N PHE A 61 -17.44 6.73 -8.52
CA PHE A 61 -16.70 7.00 -7.30
C PHE A 61 -15.29 7.54 -7.59
N LYS A 62 -14.58 6.99 -8.59
CA LYS A 62 -13.29 7.54 -9.05
C LYS A 62 -13.41 9.01 -9.45
N ARG A 63 -14.47 9.38 -10.19
CA ARG A 63 -14.69 10.76 -10.68
C ARG A 63 -15.12 11.74 -9.59
N LEU A 64 -15.82 11.29 -8.56
CA LEU A 64 -16.24 12.15 -7.45
C LEU A 64 -15.04 12.59 -6.58
N ASN A 65 -13.97 11.80 -6.54
CA ASN A 65 -12.80 12.07 -5.71
C ASN A 65 -11.78 13.06 -6.32
N THR A 66 -12.11 13.76 -7.41
CA THR A 66 -11.20 14.72 -8.05
C THR A 66 -11.34 16.17 -7.56
N GLY A 67 -12.25 16.47 -6.63
CA GLY A 67 -12.62 17.84 -6.23
C GLY A 67 -12.19 18.34 -4.85
N GLY A 68 -11.58 17.50 -4.00
CA GLY A 68 -11.14 17.81 -2.62
C GLY A 68 -9.68 17.43 -2.34
N SER A 69 -9.29 17.23 -1.07
CA SER A 69 -8.00 16.56 -0.78
C SER A 69 -8.07 15.16 -1.39
N LEU A 70 -7.26 14.93 -2.43
CA LEU A 70 -7.32 13.70 -3.22
C LEU A 70 -7.03 12.51 -2.32
N LEU A 71 -7.98 11.57 -2.26
CA LEU A 71 -7.73 10.23 -1.73
C LEU A 71 -6.54 9.63 -2.48
N SER A 72 -5.73 8.84 -1.78
CA SER A 72 -4.69 8.04 -2.44
C SER A 72 -5.33 7.04 -3.41
N SER A 73 -4.59 6.61 -4.42
CA SER A 73 -5.07 5.61 -5.37
C SER A 73 -5.45 4.29 -4.67
N GLN A 74 -4.78 3.96 -3.55
CA GLN A 74 -5.17 2.83 -2.70
C GLN A 74 -6.49 3.10 -1.95
N GLU A 75 -6.69 4.28 -1.38
CA GLU A 75 -7.95 4.63 -0.71
C GLU A 75 -9.15 4.58 -1.67
N ILE A 76 -8.96 5.05 -2.91
CA ILE A 76 -9.98 4.93 -3.97
C ILE A 76 -10.27 3.46 -4.24
N ARG A 77 -9.23 2.64 -4.43
CA ARG A 77 -9.34 1.19 -4.64
C ARG A 77 -10.12 0.52 -3.50
N ASN A 78 -9.81 0.84 -2.25
CA ASN A 78 -10.49 0.31 -1.06
C ASN A 78 -11.99 0.62 -1.02
N CYS A 79 -12.38 1.85 -1.36
CA CYS A 79 -13.79 2.22 -1.40
C CYS A 79 -14.51 1.52 -2.55
N SER A 80 -13.85 1.45 -3.71
CA SER A 80 -14.43 0.91 -4.93
C SER A 80 -14.60 -0.61 -4.90
N SER A 81 -13.72 -1.34 -4.22
CA SER A 81 -13.81 -2.79 -4.05
C SER A 81 -15.04 -3.20 -3.24
N ARG A 82 -15.36 -2.46 -2.18
CA ARG A 82 -16.55 -2.67 -1.33
C ARG A 82 -17.88 -2.47 -2.08
N MET A 83 -17.85 -1.84 -3.26
CA MET A 83 -19.05 -1.68 -4.10
C MET A 83 -19.34 -2.90 -4.99
N VAL A 84 -18.41 -3.86 -5.07
CA VAL A 84 -18.53 -5.10 -5.85
C VAL A 84 -18.90 -6.27 -4.93
N GLU A 85 -19.75 -7.17 -5.42
CA GLU A 85 -20.18 -8.35 -4.64
C GLU A 85 -18.99 -9.25 -4.29
N GLY A 86 -18.78 -9.51 -2.99
CA GLY A 86 -17.63 -10.26 -2.47
C GLY A 86 -16.31 -9.47 -2.41
N GLY A 87 -16.32 -8.18 -2.78
CA GLY A 87 -15.13 -7.33 -2.72
C GLY A 87 -14.76 -6.86 -1.32
N ASP A 88 -15.71 -6.89 -0.39
CA ASP A 88 -15.48 -6.74 1.05
C ASP A 88 -14.54 -7.82 1.60
N LEU A 89 -14.77 -9.10 1.25
CA LEU A 89 -13.90 -10.21 1.66
C LEU A 89 -12.46 -10.05 1.15
N PHE A 90 -12.31 -9.64 -0.10
CA PHE A 90 -10.99 -9.39 -0.68
C PHE A 90 -10.28 -8.25 0.04
N TYR A 91 -10.99 -7.14 0.27
CA TYR A 91 -10.42 -5.99 0.95
C TYR A 91 -10.06 -6.29 2.40
N ASP A 92 -10.94 -6.95 3.15
CA ASP A 92 -10.67 -7.30 4.55
C ASP A 92 -9.43 -8.20 4.65
N ALA A 93 -9.22 -9.13 3.70
CA ALA A 93 -7.99 -9.92 3.62
C ALA A 93 -6.74 -9.09 3.34
N ILE A 94 -6.82 -8.06 2.47
CA ILE A 94 -5.71 -7.11 2.26
C ILE A 94 -5.38 -6.39 3.58
N GLN A 95 -6.39 -5.94 4.32
CA GLN A 95 -6.18 -5.27 5.62
C GLN A 95 -5.60 -6.21 6.68
N GLU A 96 -6.03 -7.47 6.72
CA GLU A 96 -5.46 -8.48 7.61
C GLU A 96 -3.99 -8.74 7.30
N MET A 97 -3.64 -8.90 6.02
CA MET A 97 -2.25 -9.08 5.59
C MET A 97 -1.39 -7.84 5.87
N ALA A 98 -1.94 -6.63 5.71
CA ALA A 98 -1.25 -5.39 6.05
C ALA A 98 -0.94 -5.27 7.55
N LYS A 99 -1.72 -5.93 8.40
CA LYS A 99 -1.53 -6.01 9.86
C LYS A 99 -0.77 -7.26 10.31
N TYR A 100 -0.38 -8.13 9.38
CA TYR A 100 0.30 -9.37 9.73
C TYR A 100 1.65 -9.08 10.41
N PRO A 101 1.95 -9.65 11.60
CA PRO A 101 3.09 -9.22 12.41
C PRO A 101 4.44 -9.25 11.68
N SER A 102 4.72 -10.32 10.92
CA SER A 102 5.95 -10.44 10.14
C SER A 102 6.01 -9.40 9.03
N PHE A 103 4.91 -9.14 8.34
CA PHE A 103 4.83 -8.10 7.33
C PHE A 103 5.10 -6.72 7.93
N VAL A 104 4.41 -6.35 9.01
CA VAL A 104 4.59 -5.08 9.74
C VAL A 104 6.05 -4.88 10.16
N LYS A 105 6.70 -5.93 10.66
CA LYS A 105 8.14 -5.90 11.01
C LYS A 105 9.02 -5.57 9.81
N THR A 106 8.76 -6.16 8.64
CA THR A 106 9.56 -5.93 7.43
C THR A 106 9.37 -4.53 6.83
N ILE A 107 8.21 -3.91 7.04
CA ILE A 107 7.89 -2.57 6.53
C ILE A 107 8.01 -1.47 7.61
N GLN A 108 8.72 -1.73 8.71
CA GLN A 108 8.84 -0.78 9.82
C GLN A 108 9.38 0.60 9.38
N ARG A 109 10.20 0.63 8.32
CA ARG A 109 10.78 1.83 7.71
C ARG A 109 9.90 2.52 6.67
N LEU A 110 8.63 2.12 6.56
CA LEU A 110 7.60 2.88 5.84
C LEU A 110 7.16 4.07 6.72
N PRO A 111 7.26 5.32 6.25
CA PRO A 111 6.88 6.48 7.06
C PRO A 111 5.37 6.50 7.35
N ASP A 112 4.98 7.06 8.51
CA ASP A 112 3.56 7.09 8.92
C ASP A 112 2.67 7.89 7.96
N THR A 113 3.19 8.97 7.36
CA THR A 113 2.46 9.73 6.33
C THR A 113 2.10 8.91 5.09
N PHE A 114 2.83 7.82 4.81
CA PHE A 114 2.50 6.87 3.76
C PHE A 114 1.49 5.83 4.24
N ARG A 115 1.58 5.39 5.50
CA ARG A 115 0.60 4.49 6.13
C ARG A 115 -0.78 5.12 6.24
N GLU A 116 -0.85 6.41 6.57
CA GLU A 116 -2.10 7.19 6.56
C GLU A 116 -2.80 7.12 5.21
N LYS A 117 -2.02 7.08 4.11
CA LYS A 117 -2.49 6.93 2.73
C LYS A 117 -2.63 5.48 2.28
N ARG A 118 -2.63 4.53 3.22
CA ARG A 118 -2.77 3.07 2.98
C ARG A 118 -1.68 2.46 2.12
N ALA A 119 -0.46 3.03 2.14
CA ALA A 119 0.66 2.48 1.36
C ALA A 119 1.08 1.06 1.82
N ASP A 120 0.80 0.69 3.06
CA ASP A 120 0.95 -0.67 3.59
C ASP A 120 0.01 -1.66 2.90
N GLU A 121 -1.26 -1.31 2.75
CA GLU A 121 -2.24 -2.10 1.98
C GLU A 121 -1.86 -2.14 0.49
N GLU A 122 -1.28 -1.07 -0.06
CA GLU A 122 -0.74 -1.07 -1.42
C GLU A 122 0.44 -2.02 -1.58
N LEU A 123 1.34 -2.09 -0.61
CA LEU A 123 2.46 -3.05 -0.64
C LEU A 123 1.93 -4.49 -0.71
N VAL A 124 0.88 -4.83 0.04
CA VAL A 124 0.22 -6.15 -0.07
C VAL A 124 -0.26 -6.41 -1.50
N LEU A 125 -0.90 -5.43 -2.15
CA LEU A 125 -1.33 -5.64 -3.54
C LEU A 125 -0.15 -5.70 -4.51
N ARG A 126 0.91 -4.91 -4.28
CA ARG A 126 2.15 -4.97 -5.06
C ARG A 126 2.81 -6.33 -4.96
N PHE A 127 2.74 -7.02 -3.82
CA PHE A 127 3.22 -8.39 -3.70
C PHE A 127 2.52 -9.31 -4.71
N PHE A 128 1.19 -9.32 -4.76
CA PHE A 128 0.46 -10.13 -5.73
C PHE A 128 0.73 -9.69 -7.16
N ALA A 129 0.89 -8.39 -7.39
CA ALA A 129 1.24 -7.84 -8.67
C ALA A 129 2.56 -8.43 -9.18
N VAL A 130 3.65 -8.31 -8.42
CA VAL A 130 4.98 -8.77 -8.88
C VAL A 130 5.13 -10.29 -8.92
N THR A 131 4.40 -11.03 -8.08
CA THR A 131 4.52 -12.50 -7.97
C THR A 131 3.57 -13.26 -8.90
N LEU A 132 2.39 -12.73 -9.22
CA LEU A 132 1.35 -13.46 -9.97
C LEU A 132 0.96 -12.78 -11.29
N PHE A 133 1.11 -11.46 -11.39
CA PHE A 133 0.58 -10.66 -12.50
C PHE A 133 1.65 -9.77 -13.14
N ARG A 134 2.92 -10.18 -13.06
CA ARG A 134 4.07 -9.39 -13.54
C ARG A 134 4.01 -9.10 -15.03
N ASP A 135 3.54 -10.08 -15.80
CA ASP A 135 3.29 -10.01 -17.24
C ASP A 135 2.23 -8.98 -17.65
N HIS A 136 1.37 -8.56 -16.71
CA HIS A 136 0.36 -7.53 -16.93
C HIS A 136 0.87 -6.10 -16.66
N TYR A 137 2.16 -5.94 -16.33
CA TYR A 137 2.73 -4.63 -16.09
C TYR A 137 3.08 -3.89 -17.38
N HIS A 138 2.51 -2.69 -17.57
CA HIS A 138 2.72 -1.88 -18.77
C HIS A 138 3.41 -0.53 -18.51
N GLY A 139 4.08 -0.39 -17.36
CA GLY A 139 4.88 0.80 -17.03
C GLY A 139 4.18 1.85 -16.15
N ASN A 140 2.90 1.65 -15.85
CA ASN A 140 2.13 2.47 -14.91
C ASN A 140 1.68 1.59 -13.73
N ILE A 141 2.17 1.91 -12.53
CA ILE A 141 1.90 1.12 -11.33
C ILE A 141 0.44 1.25 -10.89
N GLU A 142 -0.13 2.45 -10.96
CA GLU A 142 -1.51 2.68 -10.52
C GLU A 142 -2.50 1.91 -11.40
N GLU A 143 -2.34 2.01 -12.72
CA GLU A 143 -3.16 1.24 -13.68
C GLU A 143 -2.99 -0.27 -13.52
N TRP A 144 -1.77 -0.73 -13.23
CA TRP A 144 -1.49 -2.14 -13.02
C TRP A 144 -2.22 -2.68 -11.78
N LEU A 145 -2.14 -1.95 -10.66
CA LEU A 145 -2.80 -2.32 -9.42
C LEU A 145 -4.33 -2.22 -9.52
N ASP A 146 -4.85 -1.20 -10.20
CA ASP A 146 -6.28 -1.06 -10.52
C ASP A 146 -6.77 -2.25 -11.35
N SER A 147 -6.08 -2.56 -12.44
CA SER A 147 -6.43 -3.65 -13.36
C SER A 147 -6.43 -5.02 -12.69
N ILE A 148 -5.44 -5.31 -11.82
CA ILE A 148 -5.39 -6.56 -11.05
C ILE A 148 -6.60 -6.64 -10.11
N MET A 149 -6.86 -5.57 -9.35
CA MET A 149 -7.97 -5.54 -8.41
C MET A 149 -9.31 -5.74 -9.13
N GLU A 150 -9.56 -5.02 -10.23
CA GLU A 150 -10.74 -5.20 -11.05
C GLU A 150 -10.84 -6.63 -11.61
N SER A 151 -9.73 -7.19 -12.09
CA SER A 151 -9.72 -8.55 -12.65
C SER A 151 -10.09 -9.61 -11.61
N ILE A 152 -9.63 -9.45 -10.37
CA ILE A 152 -9.97 -10.34 -9.26
C ILE A 152 -11.44 -10.15 -8.87
N LEU A 153 -11.87 -8.92 -8.63
CA LEU A 153 -13.22 -8.60 -8.14
C LEU A 153 -14.32 -8.97 -9.14
N PHE A 154 -14.10 -8.72 -10.42
CA PHE A 154 -15.04 -9.08 -11.49
C PHE A 154 -14.83 -10.52 -12.00
N ARG A 155 -14.05 -11.35 -11.29
CA ARG A 155 -13.79 -12.76 -11.60
C ARG A 155 -13.29 -13.00 -13.04
N LYS A 156 -12.55 -12.03 -13.60
CA LYS A 156 -11.88 -12.16 -14.90
C LYS A 156 -10.66 -13.09 -14.81
N VAL A 157 -10.07 -13.19 -13.61
CA VAL A 157 -8.99 -14.12 -13.29
C VAL A 157 -9.36 -14.99 -12.10
N LYS A 158 -8.85 -16.22 -12.06
CA LYS A 158 -8.98 -17.09 -10.90
C LYS A 158 -7.98 -16.63 -9.83
N PHE A 159 -8.48 -16.23 -8.67
CA PHE A 159 -7.66 -15.82 -7.54
C PHE A 159 -8.10 -16.57 -6.28
N ASP A 160 -7.26 -17.50 -5.82
CA ASP A 160 -7.51 -18.31 -4.62
C ASP A 160 -7.01 -17.56 -3.38
N LEU A 161 -7.84 -16.68 -2.86
CA LEU A 161 -7.48 -15.77 -1.76
C LEU A 161 -6.89 -16.50 -0.53
N PRO A 162 -7.45 -17.62 -0.02
CA PRO A 162 -6.84 -18.37 1.08
C PRO A 162 -5.41 -18.86 0.78
N ASN A 163 -5.19 -19.43 -0.41
CA ASN A 163 -3.86 -19.91 -0.78
C ASN A 163 -2.87 -18.76 -1.02
N GLN A 164 -3.34 -17.65 -1.59
CA GLN A 164 -2.51 -16.46 -1.80
C GLN A 164 -2.14 -15.78 -0.48
N LYS A 165 -3.07 -15.71 0.48
CA LYS A 165 -2.78 -15.25 1.85
C LYS A 165 -1.74 -16.13 2.53
N SER A 166 -1.88 -17.45 2.47
CA SER A 166 -0.88 -18.36 3.05
C SER A 166 0.51 -18.21 2.41
N SER A 167 0.55 -17.95 1.10
CA SER A 167 1.81 -17.74 0.37
C SER A 167 2.47 -16.41 0.77
N PHE A 168 1.68 -15.34 0.91
CA PHE A 168 2.13 -14.05 1.43
C PHE A 168 2.73 -14.20 2.83
N GLU A 169 2.00 -14.80 3.77
CA GLU A 169 2.45 -14.98 5.16
C GLU A 169 3.77 -15.76 5.22
N LYS A 170 3.88 -16.87 4.49
CA LYS A 170 5.12 -17.67 4.42
C LYS A 170 6.31 -16.87 3.92
N VAL A 171 6.12 -16.06 2.88
CA VAL A 171 7.20 -15.23 2.31
C VAL A 171 7.62 -14.16 3.32
N PHE A 172 6.67 -13.47 3.94
CA PHE A 172 6.99 -12.41 4.89
C PHE A 172 7.51 -12.91 6.23
N ASP A 173 7.14 -14.12 6.67
CA ASP A 173 7.80 -14.80 7.78
C ASP A 173 9.28 -15.02 7.50
N LEU A 174 9.61 -15.52 6.31
CA LEU A 174 11.00 -15.74 5.91
C LEU A 174 11.78 -14.42 5.81
N ILE A 175 11.21 -13.38 5.21
CA ILE A 175 11.84 -12.05 5.15
C ILE A 175 12.05 -11.49 6.56
N ALA A 176 11.06 -11.60 7.43
CA ALA A 176 11.11 -11.11 8.81
C ALA A 176 12.13 -11.86 9.67
N GLU A 177 12.31 -13.16 9.43
CA GLU A 177 13.31 -14.01 10.07
C GLU A 177 14.72 -13.63 9.61
N LYS A 178 14.95 -13.52 8.30
CA LYS A 178 16.31 -13.36 7.74
C LYS A 178 16.80 -11.91 7.75
N LEU A 179 15.91 -10.94 7.54
CA LEU A 179 16.27 -9.54 7.25
C LEU A 179 15.61 -8.52 8.17
N GLY A 180 14.43 -8.81 8.72
CA GLY A 180 13.69 -7.85 9.55
C GLY A 180 13.37 -6.55 8.81
N ASP A 181 13.60 -5.40 9.45
CA ASP A 181 13.30 -4.07 8.90
C ASP A 181 14.26 -3.61 7.80
N SER A 182 15.34 -4.36 7.56
CA SER A 182 16.36 -4.03 6.56
C SER A 182 16.05 -4.55 5.14
N ALA A 183 14.97 -5.31 4.97
CA ALA A 183 14.69 -6.04 3.73
C ALA A 183 14.52 -5.14 2.50
N PHE A 184 13.95 -3.95 2.68
CA PHE A 184 13.50 -3.08 1.60
C PHE A 184 14.18 -1.70 1.60
N THR A 185 15.38 -1.64 2.20
CA THR A 185 16.19 -0.42 2.30
C THR A 185 17.39 -0.45 1.38
N ARG A 186 18.09 0.69 1.30
CA ARG A 186 19.47 0.72 0.82
C ARG A 186 20.40 0.27 1.95
N PHE A 187 21.64 -0.06 1.60
CA PHE A 187 22.70 -0.30 2.58
C PHE A 187 23.82 0.72 2.39
N THR A 188 24.49 1.08 3.48
CA THR A 188 25.76 1.82 3.43
C THR A 188 26.89 0.91 2.93
N GLU A 189 28.06 1.50 2.65
CA GLU A 189 29.27 0.74 2.30
C GLU A 189 29.63 -0.31 3.38
N ASP A 190 29.38 0.01 4.65
CA ASP A 190 29.57 -0.90 5.79
C ASP A 190 28.44 -1.96 5.96
N GLY A 191 27.48 -2.03 5.03
CA GLY A 191 26.38 -3.00 5.07
C GLY A 191 25.29 -2.70 6.11
N LEU A 192 25.19 -1.45 6.58
CA LEU A 192 24.15 -1.00 7.50
C LEU A 192 22.91 -0.51 6.74
N PRO A 193 21.70 -0.89 7.15
CA PRO A 193 20.47 -0.45 6.48
C PRO A 193 20.23 1.05 6.64
N THR A 194 19.99 1.74 5.53
CA THR A 194 19.82 3.19 5.48
C THR A 194 18.64 3.61 4.62
N GLY A 195 18.01 4.72 5.01
CA GLY A 195 16.85 5.29 4.34
C GLY A 195 15.54 4.58 4.68
N ARG A 196 14.48 5.07 4.01
CA ARG A 196 13.12 4.53 4.08
C ARG A 196 12.94 3.31 3.16
N LEU A 197 11.85 2.58 3.37
CA LEU A 197 11.39 1.58 2.42
C LEU A 197 11.24 2.19 1.02
N ALA A 198 11.82 1.54 0.01
CA ALA A 198 11.71 1.94 -1.38
C ALA A 198 10.92 0.90 -2.20
N PRO A 199 9.86 1.28 -2.95
CA PRO A 199 9.04 0.33 -3.69
C PRO A 199 9.81 -0.58 -4.66
N ALA A 200 10.81 -0.04 -5.38
CA ALA A 200 11.64 -0.82 -6.30
C ALA A 200 12.44 -1.96 -5.60
N TYR A 201 12.86 -1.73 -4.35
CA TYR A 201 13.57 -2.70 -3.52
C TYR A 201 12.60 -3.72 -2.95
N TYR A 202 11.41 -3.27 -2.56
CA TYR A 202 10.30 -4.13 -2.14
C TYR A 202 9.90 -5.10 -3.24
N GLU A 203 9.63 -4.61 -4.45
CA GLU A 203 9.22 -5.42 -5.61
C GLU A 203 10.24 -6.49 -5.94
N ALA A 204 11.53 -6.11 -6.03
CA ALA A 204 12.60 -7.05 -6.36
C ALA A 204 12.76 -8.14 -5.30
N THR A 205 12.77 -7.75 -4.03
CA THR A 205 13.03 -8.67 -2.91
C THR A 205 11.84 -9.55 -2.59
N ALA A 206 10.64 -8.99 -2.50
CA ALA A 206 9.43 -9.77 -2.22
C ALA A 206 9.21 -10.81 -3.32
N CYS A 207 9.44 -10.43 -4.58
CA CYS A 207 9.32 -11.36 -5.69
C CYS A 207 10.40 -12.45 -5.66
N THR A 208 11.66 -12.08 -5.42
CA THR A 208 12.75 -13.06 -5.31
C THR A 208 12.53 -14.04 -4.16
N PHE A 209 12.07 -13.57 -3.00
CA PHE A 209 11.79 -14.44 -1.86
C PHE A 209 10.61 -15.39 -2.11
N SER A 210 9.64 -14.98 -2.93
CA SER A 210 8.57 -15.85 -3.41
C SER A 210 9.13 -16.90 -4.39
N ASP A 211 9.81 -16.46 -5.45
CA ASP A 211 10.27 -17.33 -6.55
C ASP A 211 11.40 -18.29 -6.10
N CYS A 212 12.27 -17.84 -5.20
CA CYS A 212 13.45 -18.57 -4.73
C CYS A 212 13.30 -19.10 -3.30
N TYR A 213 12.07 -19.24 -2.79
CA TYR A 213 11.80 -19.59 -1.39
C TYR A 213 12.56 -20.82 -0.90
N SER A 214 12.58 -21.90 -1.69
CA SER A 214 13.25 -23.16 -1.33
C SER A 214 14.77 -23.04 -1.24
N ALA A 215 15.37 -22.15 -2.03
CA ALA A 215 16.80 -21.88 -2.00
C ALA A 215 17.17 -21.00 -0.78
N ILE A 216 16.35 -19.99 -0.48
CA ILE A 216 16.62 -19.00 0.58
C ILE A 216 16.38 -19.58 1.98
N LYS A 217 15.31 -20.37 2.16
CA LYS A 217 14.91 -20.92 3.47
C LYS A 217 16.05 -21.57 4.28
N PRO A 218 16.88 -22.46 3.71
CA PRO A 218 17.97 -23.10 4.46
C PRO A 218 19.16 -22.17 4.77
N MET A 219 19.25 -20.99 4.15
CA MET A 219 20.37 -20.06 4.36
C MET A 219 20.29 -19.38 5.74
N SER A 220 21.44 -19.02 6.31
CA SER A 220 21.48 -18.21 7.54
C SER A 220 21.09 -16.75 7.23
N GLY A 221 20.55 -16.02 8.22
CA GLY A 221 20.21 -14.60 8.04
C GLY A 221 21.41 -13.74 7.62
N GLY A 222 22.61 -14.06 8.13
CA GLY A 222 23.85 -13.39 7.72
C GLY A 222 24.21 -13.60 6.25
N GLU A 223 24.05 -14.82 5.74
CA GLU A 223 24.30 -15.13 4.33
C GLU A 223 23.26 -14.47 3.41
N VAL A 224 21.97 -14.52 3.79
CA VAL A 224 20.89 -13.85 3.05
C VAL A 224 21.13 -12.34 2.98
N LYS A 225 21.49 -11.72 4.10
CA LYS A 225 21.82 -10.29 4.14
C LYS A 225 23.01 -9.96 3.24
N LYS A 226 24.09 -10.76 3.30
CA LYS A 226 25.27 -10.55 2.45
C LYS A 226 24.93 -10.63 0.96
N ARG A 227 24.14 -11.62 0.55
CA ARG A 227 23.68 -11.77 -0.85
C ARG A 227 22.79 -10.61 -1.29
N LEU A 228 21.88 -10.17 -0.43
CA LEU A 228 20.99 -9.04 -0.73
C LEU A 228 21.78 -7.73 -0.87
N VAL A 229 22.74 -7.46 0.02
CA VAL A 229 23.63 -6.30 -0.07
C VAL A 229 24.38 -6.34 -1.40
N ALA A 230 24.99 -7.48 -1.74
CA ALA A 230 25.71 -7.65 -3.01
C ALA A 230 24.81 -7.36 -4.22
N ALA A 231 23.57 -7.86 -4.21
CA ALA A 231 22.60 -7.62 -5.28
C ALA A 231 22.21 -6.14 -5.41
N TYR A 232 22.02 -5.43 -4.29
CA TYR A 232 21.66 -4.01 -4.32
C TYR A 232 22.83 -3.10 -4.70
N THR A 233 24.07 -3.57 -4.55
CA THR A 233 25.28 -2.88 -5.02
C THR A 233 25.69 -3.25 -6.44
N ASP A 234 25.03 -4.23 -7.06
CA ASP A 234 25.27 -4.59 -8.46
C ASP A 234 24.91 -3.41 -9.38
N GLN A 235 25.79 -3.10 -10.32
CA GLN A 235 25.64 -1.96 -11.22
C GLN A 235 24.34 -2.04 -12.04
N LEU A 236 23.95 -3.25 -12.47
CA LEU A 236 22.71 -3.46 -13.21
C LEU A 236 21.46 -3.17 -12.37
N PHE A 237 21.53 -3.42 -11.05
CA PHE A 237 20.46 -3.05 -10.14
C PHE A 237 20.40 -1.54 -9.95
N LEU A 238 21.55 -0.88 -9.72
CA LEU A 238 21.63 0.56 -9.52
C LEU A 238 21.13 1.35 -10.74
N ASP A 239 21.53 0.96 -11.95
CA ASP A 239 21.09 1.58 -13.22
C ASP A 239 19.58 1.47 -13.45
N SER A 240 18.95 0.49 -12.80
CA SER A 240 17.52 0.23 -12.85
C SER A 240 16.69 1.03 -11.83
N ASN A 241 17.31 1.86 -10.98
CA ASN A 241 16.63 2.68 -9.95
C ASN A 241 16.54 4.19 -10.30
N GLY A 242 17.09 4.61 -11.45
CA GLY A 242 17.08 6.00 -11.92
C GLY A 242 15.81 6.43 -12.69
N PRO A 243 15.89 7.48 -13.54
CA PRO A 243 14.78 7.92 -14.38
C PRO A 243 14.14 6.75 -15.15
N GLY A 244 12.81 6.68 -15.14
CA GLY A 244 12.09 5.57 -15.74
C GLY A 244 12.20 4.24 -15.00
N ALA A 245 12.54 4.22 -13.70
CA ALA A 245 12.57 3.01 -12.87
C ALA A 245 11.29 2.16 -12.95
N ASN A 246 10.16 2.79 -13.30
CA ASN A 246 8.88 2.14 -13.50
C ASN A 246 8.75 1.49 -14.90
N THR A 247 9.76 1.51 -15.77
CA THR A 247 9.67 0.81 -17.05
C THR A 247 9.74 -0.71 -16.85
N ILE A 248 9.03 -1.47 -17.69
CA ILE A 248 9.01 -2.95 -17.65
C ILE A 248 10.43 -3.54 -17.64
N PRO A 249 11.35 -3.12 -18.54
CA PRO A 249 12.69 -3.69 -18.57
C PRO A 249 13.46 -3.46 -17.27
N LYS A 250 13.27 -2.31 -16.60
CA LYS A 250 13.95 -2.00 -15.34
C LYS A 250 13.38 -2.79 -14.17
N LEU A 251 12.07 -3.00 -14.11
CA LEU A 251 11.45 -3.88 -13.11
C LEU A 251 12.00 -5.30 -13.22
N GLU A 252 11.96 -5.88 -14.42
CA GLU A 252 12.48 -7.23 -14.67
C GLU A 252 13.97 -7.33 -14.38
N GLN A 253 14.75 -6.32 -14.75
CA GLN A 253 16.19 -6.29 -14.48
C GLN A 253 16.48 -6.32 -12.97
N ARG A 254 15.76 -5.53 -12.16
CA ARG A 254 15.93 -5.55 -10.70
C ARG A 254 15.63 -6.93 -10.12
N ILE A 255 14.50 -7.53 -10.50
CA ILE A 255 14.11 -8.86 -10.01
C ILE A 255 15.15 -9.90 -10.45
N ARG A 256 15.55 -9.90 -11.73
CA ARG A 256 16.55 -10.83 -12.27
C ARG A 256 17.88 -10.74 -11.52
N VAL A 257 18.39 -9.53 -11.27
CA VAL A 257 19.66 -9.34 -10.56
C VAL A 257 19.56 -9.91 -9.15
N VAL A 258 18.51 -9.57 -8.40
CA VAL A 258 18.33 -10.08 -7.03
C VAL A 258 18.20 -11.61 -7.05
N SER A 259 17.34 -12.19 -7.89
CA SER A 259 17.20 -13.65 -8.02
C SER A 259 18.50 -14.36 -8.35
N LYS A 260 19.32 -13.79 -9.24
CA LYS A 260 20.62 -14.38 -9.62
C LYS A 260 21.54 -14.59 -8.40
N HIS A 261 21.60 -13.62 -7.48
CA HIS A 261 22.43 -13.73 -6.26
C HIS A 261 21.95 -14.82 -5.28
N PHE A 262 20.70 -15.29 -5.42
CA PHE A 262 20.14 -16.36 -4.59
C PHE A 262 20.13 -17.73 -5.27
N LEU A 263 20.23 -17.79 -6.61
CA LEU A 263 20.22 -19.03 -7.38
C LEU A 263 21.62 -19.50 -7.83
N ASP A 264 22.55 -18.58 -8.10
CA ASP A 264 23.90 -18.94 -8.55
C ASP A 264 24.80 -19.26 -7.35
N GLN A 265 25.17 -20.53 -7.20
CA GLN A 265 26.47 -21.06 -6.71
C GLN A 265 26.54 -22.58 -6.88
#